data_AF-A0A7S1G4X1-F1
#
_entry.id   AF-A0A7S1G4X1-F1
#
_cell.length_a   1.000
_cell.length_b   1.000
_cell.length_c   1.000
_cell.angle_alpha   90.00
_cell.angle_beta   90.00
_cell.angle_gamma   90.00
#
_symmetry.space_group_name_H-M   'P 1'
#
loop_
_entity.id
_entity.type
_entity.pdbx_description
1 polymer ?
#
loop_
_entity_poly.entity_id
_entity_poly.type
_entity_poly.pdbx_seq_one_letter_code
_entity_poly.pdbx_strand_id
1 'polypeptide(L)'
;MEEAKQAAAWDMTEETRAATEALVKAAAGGDEAARADLIGRFGSRIAFGTAGLRGAMGHGTARMNDLTVVQASQGLAAYALATLGEERAREMGV
;
A
#
# COMPACT_ATOMS: atom_id res chain seq x y z
N MET A 1 -10.07 -3.32 -9.10
CA MET A 1 -11.12 -2.34 -8.77
C MET A 1 -11.42 -2.33 -7.27
N GLU A 2 -11.76 -3.47 -6.65
CA GLU A 2 -12.04 -3.53 -5.21
C GLU A 2 -10.83 -3.13 -4.35
N GLU A 3 -9.66 -3.71 -4.62
CA GLU A 3 -8.43 -3.38 -3.89
C GLU A 3 -8.04 -1.90 -4.00
N ALA A 4 -8.34 -1.25 -5.13
CA ALA A 4 -8.10 0.18 -5.31
C ALA A 4 -9.01 1.04 -4.42
N LYS A 5 -10.29 0.67 -4.30
CA LYS A 5 -11.24 1.36 -3.42
C LYS A 5 -10.88 1.16 -1.95
N GLN A 6 -10.49 -0.06 -1.57
CA GLN A 6 -10.08 -0.36 -0.21
C GLN A 6 -8.79 0.38 0.16
N ALA A 7 -7.80 0.39 -0.72
CA ALA A 7 -6.58 1.17 -0.52
C ALA A 7 -6.88 2.66 -0.39
N ALA A 8 -7.75 3.23 -1.24
CA ALA A 8 -8.18 4.62 -1.15
C ALA A 8 -8.90 4.96 0.16
N ALA A 9 -9.60 4.00 0.77
CA ALA A 9 -10.26 4.18 2.07
C ALA A 9 -9.26 4.21 3.25
N TRP A 10 -8.13 3.53 3.12
CA TRP A 10 -7.06 3.52 4.13
C TRP A 10 -6.01 4.61 3.91
N ASP A 11 -5.90 5.12 2.69
CA ASP A 11 -4.96 6.18 2.35
C ASP A 11 -5.41 7.50 2.99
N MET A 12 -4.61 7.97 3.94
CA MET A 12 -4.88 9.22 4.67
C MET A 12 -4.50 10.45 3.84
N THR A 13 -3.81 10.27 2.72
CA THR A 13 -3.37 11.37 1.86
C THR A 13 -4.48 11.70 0.85
N GLU A 14 -5.05 12.91 0.98
CA GLU A 14 -6.18 13.33 0.15
C GLU A 14 -5.84 13.32 -1.36
N GLU A 15 -4.63 13.73 -1.72
CA GLU A 15 -4.15 13.77 -3.11
C GLU A 15 -4.10 12.37 -3.75
N THR A 16 -3.55 11.37 -3.07
CA THR A 16 -3.41 10.00 -3.59
C THR A 16 -4.75 9.26 -3.62
N ARG A 17 -5.64 9.56 -2.66
CA ARG A 17 -7.02 9.09 -2.68
C ARG A 17 -7.77 9.68 -3.88
N ALA A 18 -7.71 10.99 -4.08
CA ALA A 18 -8.36 11.66 -5.22
C ALA A 18 -7.81 11.15 -6.57
N ALA A 19 -6.50 10.94 -6.68
CA ALA A 19 -5.87 10.37 -7.86
C ALA A 19 -6.35 8.92 -8.13
N THR A 20 -6.49 8.11 -7.09
CA THR A 20 -6.99 6.73 -7.21
C THR A 20 -8.46 6.71 -7.63
N GLU A 21 -9.31 7.56 -7.05
CA GLU A 21 -10.72 7.68 -7.42
C GLU A 21 -10.90 8.16 -8.87
N ALA A 22 -10.12 9.15 -9.29
CA ALA A 22 -10.11 9.62 -10.68
C ALA A 22 -9.72 8.51 -11.66
N LEU A 23 -8.69 7.73 -11.33
CA LEU A 23 -8.23 6.62 -12.15
C LEU A 23 -9.29 5.50 -12.25
N VAL A 24 -9.94 5.17 -11.12
CA VAL A 24 -11.05 4.22 -11.08
C VAL A 24 -12.23 4.69 -11.93
N LYS A 25 -12.58 5.98 -11.86
CA LYS A 25 -13.66 6.58 -12.67
C LYS A 25 -13.34 6.54 -14.16
N ALA A 26 -12.13 6.89 -14.56
CA ALA A 26 -11.69 6.85 -15.96
C ALA A 26 -11.73 5.43 -16.52
N ALA A 27 -11.20 4.45 -15.78
CA ALA A 27 -11.24 3.04 -16.17
C ALA A 27 -12.69 2.52 -16.30
N ALA A 28 -13.60 2.92 -15.40
CA ALA A 28 -15.01 2.58 -15.50
C ALA A 28 -15.73 3.26 -16.68
N GLY A 29 -15.21 4.41 -17.15
CA GLY A 29 -15.68 5.12 -18.32
C GLY A 29 -15.19 4.54 -19.67
N GLY A 30 -14.44 3.44 -19.65
CA GLY A 30 -13.95 2.78 -20.86
C GLY A 30 -12.57 3.24 -21.33
N ASP A 31 -11.84 4.01 -20.53
CA ASP A 31 -10.45 4.36 -20.82
C ASP A 31 -9.53 3.15 -20.56
N GLU A 32 -9.08 2.50 -21.63
CA GLU A 32 -8.20 1.34 -21.56
C GLU A 32 -6.80 1.68 -21.03
N ALA A 33 -6.30 2.90 -21.24
CA ALA A 33 -5.02 3.33 -20.67
C ALA A 33 -5.12 3.50 -19.16
N ALA A 34 -6.21 4.12 -18.67
CA ALA A 34 -6.51 4.22 -17.25
C ALA A 34 -6.68 2.83 -16.61
N ARG A 35 -7.35 1.90 -17.32
CA ARG A 35 -7.50 0.52 -16.86
C ARG A 35 -6.16 -0.21 -16.74
N ALA A 36 -5.28 -0.07 -17.72
CA ALA A 36 -3.94 -0.65 -17.68
C ALA A 36 -3.11 -0.09 -16.52
N ASP A 37 -3.16 1.23 -16.29
CA ASP A 37 -2.45 1.86 -15.15
C ASP A 37 -3.02 1.40 -13.81
N LEU A 38 -4.35 1.27 -13.69
CA LEU A 38 -4.99 0.76 -12.49
C LEU A 38 -4.54 -0.68 -12.18
N ILE A 39 -4.44 -1.55 -13.20
CA ILE A 39 -3.89 -2.91 -13.03
C ILE A 39 -2.42 -2.84 -12.63
N GLY A 40 -1.62 -1.97 -13.23
CA GLY A 40 -0.21 -1.80 -12.87
C GLY A 40 0.02 -1.32 -11.43
N ARG A 41 -0.92 -0.55 -10.87
CA ARG A 41 -0.83 0.00 -9.51
C ARG A 41 -1.45 -0.89 -8.44
N PHE A 42 -2.51 -1.63 -8.77
CA PHE A 42 -3.32 -2.38 -7.80
C PHE A 42 -3.47 -3.88 -8.14
N GLY A 43 -2.82 -4.38 -9.19
CA GLY A 43 -2.90 -5.79 -9.59
C GLY A 43 -2.00 -6.72 -8.76
N SER A 44 -1.13 -6.16 -7.93
CA SER A 44 -0.28 -6.90 -7.00
C SER A 44 0.05 -6.04 -5.79
N ARG A 45 0.65 -6.67 -4.77
CA ARG A 45 1.29 -5.97 -3.65
C ARG A 45 2.80 -6.14 -3.76
N ILE A 46 3.57 -5.11 -3.38
CA ILE A 46 5.02 -5.25 -3.27
C ILE A 46 5.35 -6.35 -2.25
N ALA A 47 6.20 -7.29 -2.64
CA ALA A 47 6.68 -8.36 -1.78
C ALA A 47 8.05 -8.00 -1.17
N PHE A 48 8.33 -8.57 0.00
CA PHE A 48 9.67 -8.53 0.59
C PHE A 48 10.63 -9.38 -0.24
N GLY A 49 11.67 -8.75 -0.80
CA GLY A 49 12.78 -9.43 -1.47
C GLY A 49 14.01 -9.54 -0.57
N THR A 50 15.11 -10.01 -1.14
CA THR A 50 16.41 -10.11 -0.44
C THR A 50 16.94 -8.76 0.05
N ALA A 51 16.59 -7.68 -0.63
CA ALA A 51 16.94 -6.30 -0.27
C ALA A 51 15.79 -5.55 0.43
N GLY A 52 14.83 -6.27 1.01
CA GLY A 52 13.65 -5.68 1.65
C GLY A 52 12.53 -5.33 0.67
N LEU A 53 11.65 -4.43 1.11
CA LEU A 53 10.47 -3.99 0.36
C LEU A 53 10.85 -2.87 -0.63
N ARG A 54 10.71 -3.12 -1.94
CA ARG A 54 11.10 -2.16 -3.00
C ARG A 54 10.07 -2.11 -4.12
N GLY A 55 9.79 -0.91 -4.60
CA GLY A 55 8.93 -0.66 -5.77
C GLY A 55 9.01 0.78 -6.23
N ALA A 56 8.41 1.09 -7.38
CA ALA A 56 8.35 2.47 -7.87
C ALA A 56 7.49 3.34 -6.94
N MET A 57 7.89 4.60 -6.75
CA MET A 57 7.11 5.56 -5.96
C MET A 57 5.76 5.86 -6.62
N GLY A 58 4.71 5.97 -5.81
CA GLY A 58 3.38 6.39 -6.27
C GLY A 58 2.23 5.73 -5.52
N HIS A 59 0.99 6.10 -5.85
CA HIS A 59 -0.19 5.47 -5.26
C HIS A 59 -0.44 4.06 -5.83
N GLY A 60 -0.90 3.16 -4.97
CA GLY A 60 -1.22 1.76 -5.30
C GLY A 60 -0.47 0.73 -4.47
N THR A 61 -1.04 -0.46 -4.33
CA THR A 61 -0.45 -1.58 -3.56
C THR A 61 0.83 -2.14 -4.19
N ALA A 62 0.99 -1.97 -5.51
CA ALA A 62 2.20 -2.32 -6.25
C ALA A 62 3.27 -1.21 -6.25
N ARG A 63 3.05 -0.13 -5.49
CA ARG A 63 3.92 1.04 -5.42
C ARG A 63 4.43 1.31 -4.00
N MET A 64 5.60 1.93 -3.92
CA MET A 64 6.13 2.44 -2.66
C MET A 64 5.43 3.76 -2.36
N ASN A 65 4.78 3.81 -1.19
CA ASN A 65 4.06 4.97 -0.67
C ASN A 65 3.88 4.83 0.83
N ASP A 66 3.39 5.90 1.45
CA ASP A 66 3.22 5.99 2.90
C ASP A 66 2.29 4.89 3.44
N LEU A 67 1.19 4.58 2.76
CA LEU A 67 0.28 3.51 3.17
C LEU A 67 0.99 2.14 3.19
N THR A 68 1.78 1.82 2.15
CA THR A 68 2.60 0.61 2.10
C THR A 68 3.60 0.55 3.25
N VAL A 69 4.28 1.67 3.56
CA VAL A 69 5.23 1.76 4.69
C VAL A 69 4.52 1.56 6.03
N VAL A 70 3.40 2.25 6.26
CA VAL A 70 2.62 2.14 7.49
C VAL A 70 2.13 0.71 7.70
N GLN A 71 1.59 0.06 6.67
CA GLN A 71 1.12 -1.33 6.76
C GLN A 71 2.26 -2.31 7.05
N ALA A 72 3.41 -2.14 6.40
CA ALA A 72 4.59 -2.97 6.65
C ALA A 72 5.12 -2.78 8.09
N SER A 73 5.24 -1.54 8.55
CA SER A 73 5.66 -1.21 9.92
C SER A 73 4.69 -1.74 10.97
N GLN A 74 3.38 -1.62 10.73
CA GLN A 74 2.36 -2.17 11.62
C GLN A 74 2.45 -3.71 11.70
N GLY A 75 2.66 -4.38 10.57
CA GLY A 75 2.88 -5.83 10.54
C GLY A 75 4.13 -6.24 11.31
N LEU A 76 5.23 -5.48 11.16
CA LEU A 76 6.47 -5.73 11.90
C LEU A 76 6.29 -5.54 13.41
N ALA A 77 5.64 -4.46 13.85
CA ALA A 77 5.36 -4.21 15.26
C ALA A 77 4.47 -5.32 15.85
N ALA A 78 3.40 -5.71 15.13
CA ALA A 78 2.53 -6.80 15.57
C ALA A 78 3.29 -8.13 15.71
N TYR A 79 4.19 -8.45 14.77
CA TYR A 79 5.03 -9.63 14.84
C TYR A 79 6.04 -9.56 16.00
N ALA A 80 6.67 -8.41 16.23
CA ALA A 80 7.61 -8.21 17.32
C ALA A 80 6.93 -8.37 18.68
N LEU A 81 5.75 -7.76 18.88
CA LEU A 81 4.95 -7.92 20.11
C LEU A 81 4.56 -9.38 20.35
N ALA A 82 4.12 -10.09 19.31
CA ALA A 82 3.71 -11.48 19.42
C ALA A 82 4.89 -12.43 19.71
N THR A 83 6.09 -12.10 19.23
CA THR A 83 7.27 -12.98 19.32
C THR A 83 8.11 -12.69 20.57
N LEU A 84 8.27 -11.43 20.95
CA LEU A 84 9.18 -10.97 22.00
C LEU A 84 8.47 -10.62 23.31
N GLY A 85 7.16 -10.35 23.25
CA GLY A 85 6.43 -9.70 24.34
C GLY A 85 6.65 -8.18 24.38
N GLU A 86 5.73 -7.48 25.05
CA GLU A 86 5.66 -6.01 25.01
C GLU A 86 6.89 -5.32 25.59
N GLU A 87 7.38 -5.79 26.75
CA GLU A 87 8.52 -5.18 27.42
C GLU A 87 9.78 -5.23 26.55
N ARG A 88 10.07 -6.40 25.98
CA ARG A 88 11.25 -6.60 25.14
C ARG A 88 11.16 -5.87 23.79
N ALA A 89 9.98 -5.85 23.16
CA ALA A 89 9.76 -5.10 21.93
C ALA A 89 10.03 -3.60 22.14
N ARG A 90 9.51 -3.05 23.24
CA ARG A 90 9.72 -1.64 23.63
C ARG A 90 11.19 -1.30 23.85
N GLU A 91 11.96 -2.15 24.54
CA GLU A 91 13.41 -1.96 24.72
C GLU A 91 14.17 -1.95 23.37
N MET A 92 13.70 -2.71 22.39
CA MET A 92 14.29 -2.79 21.05
C MET A 92 13.81 -1.67 20.10
N GLY A 93 12.89 -0.82 20.55
CA GLY A 93 12.36 0.30 19.77
C GLY A 93 11.43 -0.12 18.63
N VAL A 94 10.76 -1.28 18.74
CA VAL A 94 9.81 -1.82 17.76
C VAL A 94 8.45 -2.12 18.38
#